data_AF-A0A1D1UWV1-F1
#
_entry.id   AF-A0A1D1UWV1-F1
#
_cell.length_a   1.000
_cell.length_b   1.000
_cell.length_c   1.000
_cell.angle_alpha   90.00
_cell.angle_beta   90.00
_cell.angle_gamma   90.00
#
_symmetry.space_group_name_H-M   'P 1'
#
loop_
_entity.id
_entity.type
_entity.pdbx_description
1 polymer ?
#
loop_
_entity_poly.entity_id
_entity_poly.type
_entity_poly.pdbx_seq_one_letter_code
_entity_poly.pdbx_strand_id
1 'polypeptide(L)'
;MCFDCCRLNNIAIARHDMGFYRLMLQNIRNSETALSHEVDPVIHKLSEIDLKLVLETIWQISSAISGRQDLYDLKFVRWDKNRPWSPWNCILLTRQEATVHLRLLNRKIYSEALTTRIEMNHQRARDIFAERLSKPQSAPTICKSRPSGTAIIETPCSI
;
A
#
# COMPACT_ATOMS: atom_id res chain seq x y z
N MET A 1 22.01 -11.83 -8.35
CA MET A 1 21.60 -10.54 -7.75
C MET A 1 22.87 -9.79 -7.40
N CYS A 2 23.12 -8.61 -7.96
CA CYS A 2 24.39 -7.88 -7.79
C CYS A 2 24.33 -6.94 -6.58
N PHE A 3 25.38 -6.89 -5.76
CA PHE A 3 25.40 -6.10 -4.50
C PHE A 3 25.29 -4.59 -4.78
N ASP A 4 25.98 -4.10 -5.81
CA ASP A 4 25.90 -2.68 -6.21
C ASP A 4 24.53 -2.29 -6.77
N CYS A 5 23.83 -3.23 -7.41
CA CYS A 5 22.47 -3.05 -7.90
C CYS A 5 21.51 -2.89 -6.73
N CYS A 6 21.64 -3.72 -5.70
CA CYS A 6 20.87 -3.59 -4.46
C CYS A 6 21.18 -2.28 -3.73
N ARG A 7 22.45 -1.84 -3.72
CA ARG A 7 22.88 -0.60 -3.06
C ARG A 7 22.37 0.64 -3.78
N LEU A 8 22.47 0.69 -5.11
CA LEU A 8 21.95 1.78 -5.93
C LEU A 8 20.43 1.83 -5.89
N ASN A 9 19.76 0.67 -5.91
CA ASN A 9 18.32 0.58 -5.72
C ASN A 9 17.93 1.14 -4.34
N ASN A 10 18.58 0.71 -3.25
CA ASN A 10 18.33 1.25 -1.91
C ASN A 10 18.52 2.77 -1.82
N ILE A 11 19.51 3.34 -2.51
CA ILE A 11 19.73 4.80 -2.56
C ILE A 11 18.66 5.51 -3.39
N ALA A 12 18.19 4.94 -4.49
CA ALA A 12 17.09 5.47 -5.29
C ALA A 12 15.76 5.39 -4.53
N ILE A 13 15.51 4.29 -3.82
CA ILE A 13 14.34 4.04 -2.97
C ILE A 13 14.25 5.06 -1.84
N ALA A 14 15.37 5.36 -1.18
CA ALA A 14 15.42 6.31 -0.08
C ALA A 14 15.07 7.76 -0.48
N ARG A 15 15.06 8.08 -1.79
CA ARG A 15 14.81 9.44 -2.31
C ARG A 15 13.35 9.71 -2.65
N HIS A 16 12.48 8.70 -2.69
CA HIS A 16 11.08 8.93 -3.04
C HIS A 16 10.30 9.46 -1.85
N ASP A 17 9.82 10.70 -1.98
CA ASP A 17 8.91 11.31 -1.02
C ASP A 17 7.61 10.49 -0.90
N MET A 18 6.97 10.54 0.27
CA MET A 18 5.71 9.87 0.58
C MET A 18 4.60 10.25 -0.43
N GLY A 19 4.70 11.44 -1.04
CA GLY A 19 3.85 11.88 -2.14
C GLY A 19 3.78 10.93 -3.33
N PHE A 20 4.86 10.17 -3.62
CA PHE A 20 4.86 9.17 -4.69
C PHE A 20 3.90 8.02 -4.39
N TYR A 21 4.01 7.42 -3.20
CA TYR A 21 3.14 6.32 -2.78
C TYR A 21 1.70 6.79 -2.66
N ARG A 22 1.48 8.02 -2.21
CA ARG A 22 0.15 8.64 -2.20
C ARG A 22 -0.47 8.69 -3.60
N LEU A 23 0.29 9.17 -4.59
CA LEU A 23 -0.17 9.25 -5.98
C LEU A 23 -0.43 7.85 -6.56
N MET A 24 0.44 6.89 -6.30
CA MET A 24 0.23 5.51 -6.73
C MET A 24 -1.04 4.93 -6.11
N LEU A 25 -1.28 5.15 -4.81
CA LEU A 25 -2.49 4.69 -4.13
C LEU A 25 -3.76 5.34 -4.70
N GLN A 26 -3.72 6.64 -4.99
CA GLN A 26 -4.80 7.36 -5.68
C GLN A 26 -5.08 6.76 -7.06
N ASN A 27 -4.04 6.43 -7.83
CA ASN A 27 -4.19 5.80 -9.14
C ASN A 27 -4.86 4.42 -9.06
N ILE A 28 -4.53 3.62 -8.02
CA ILE A 28 -5.20 2.33 -7.79
C ILE A 28 -6.67 2.57 -7.46
N ARG A 29 -6.98 3.47 -6.51
CA ARG A 29 -8.37 3.82 -6.14
C ARG A 29 -9.19 4.28 -7.34
N ASN A 30 -8.66 5.20 -8.15
CA ASN A 30 -9.33 5.69 -9.35
C ASN A 30 -9.55 4.56 -10.38
N SER A 31 -8.58 3.65 -10.53
CA SER A 31 -8.72 2.49 -11.41
C SER A 31 -9.81 1.54 -10.91
N GLU A 32 -9.91 1.32 -9.60
CA GLU A 32 -10.93 0.44 -9.01
C GLU A 32 -12.34 1.02 -9.11
N THR A 33 -12.52 2.32 -8.84
CA THR A 33 -13.80 3.01 -9.03
C THR A 33 -14.27 2.99 -10.48
N ALA A 34 -13.34 3.04 -11.44
CA ALA A 34 -13.67 2.94 -12.86
C ALA A 34 -14.06 1.51 -13.29
N LEU A 35 -13.60 0.49 -12.58
CA LEU A 35 -13.85 -0.93 -12.91
C LEU A 35 -15.06 -1.52 -12.18
N SER A 36 -15.39 -1.01 -10.99
CA SER A 36 -16.43 -1.58 -10.11
C SER A 36 -17.23 -0.47 -9.44
N HIS A 37 -18.54 -0.67 -9.34
CA HIS A 37 -19.41 0.20 -8.53
C HIS A 37 -19.16 0.04 -7.03
N GLU A 38 -18.73 -1.16 -6.60
CA GLU A 38 -18.38 -1.43 -5.21
C GLU A 38 -16.86 -1.51 -5.08
N VAL A 39 -16.31 -0.54 -4.37
CA VAL A 39 -14.89 -0.49 -4.04
C VAL A 39 -14.68 -1.16 -2.68
N ASP A 40 -13.78 -2.13 -2.62
CA ASP A 40 -13.53 -2.90 -1.40
C ASP A 40 -13.09 -1.98 -0.24
N PRO A 41 -13.64 -2.15 0.97
CA PRO A 41 -13.21 -1.38 2.14
C PRO A 41 -11.70 -1.46 2.42
N VAL A 42 -11.03 -2.53 2.01
CA VAL A 42 -9.58 -2.73 2.23
C VAL A 42 -8.77 -1.63 1.56
N ILE A 43 -9.02 -1.29 0.29
CA ILE A 43 -8.21 -0.27 -0.41
C ILE A 43 -8.39 1.14 0.18
N HIS A 44 -9.55 1.41 0.77
CA HIS A 44 -9.82 2.67 1.47
C HIS A 44 -9.10 2.77 2.80
N LYS A 45 -8.93 1.64 3.51
CA LYS A 45 -8.21 1.59 4.80
C LYS A 45 -6.70 1.73 4.67
N LEU A 46 -6.13 1.42 3.51
CA LEU A 46 -4.68 1.51 3.31
C LEU A 46 -4.19 2.96 3.30
N SER A 47 -3.07 3.19 3.98
CA SER A 47 -2.30 4.42 3.91
C SER A 47 -1.18 4.33 2.86
N GLU A 48 -0.54 5.45 2.54
CA GLU A 48 0.67 5.50 1.72
C GLU A 48 1.85 4.72 2.32
N ILE A 49 1.92 4.62 3.66
CA ILE A 49 2.91 3.78 4.38
C ILE A 49 2.64 2.30 4.10
N ASP A 50 1.37 1.89 4.10
CA ASP A 50 1.00 0.52 3.81
C ASP A 50 1.30 0.16 2.36
N LEU A 51 1.05 1.08 1.42
CA LEU A 51 1.42 0.86 0.03
C LEU A 51 2.95 0.76 -0.16
N LYS A 52 3.72 1.61 0.54
CA LYS A 52 5.19 1.52 0.55
C LYS A 52 5.65 0.13 1.01
N LEU A 53 5.06 -0.39 2.09
CA LEU A 53 5.37 -1.73 2.59
C LEU A 53 5.07 -2.83 1.56
N VAL A 54 3.93 -2.74 0.88
CA VAL A 54 3.59 -3.68 -0.20
C VAL A 54 4.63 -3.58 -1.31
N LEU A 55 4.93 -2.37 -1.79
CA LEU A 55 5.81 -2.15 -2.93
C LEU A 55 7.26 -2.59 -2.66
N GLU A 56 7.80 -2.22 -1.49
CA GLU A 56 9.21 -2.41 -1.15
C GLU A 56 9.48 -3.79 -0.54
N THR A 57 8.66 -4.21 0.42
CA THR A 57 8.94 -5.44 1.18
C THR A 57 8.40 -6.68 0.48
N ILE A 58 7.19 -6.59 -0.08
CA ILE A 58 6.53 -7.75 -0.70
C ILE A 58 6.98 -7.91 -2.15
N TRP A 59 6.97 -6.82 -2.91
CA TRP A 59 7.28 -6.86 -4.35
C TRP A 59 8.71 -6.46 -4.70
N GLN A 60 9.50 -5.97 -3.74
CA GLN A 60 10.90 -5.58 -3.93
C GLN A 60 11.11 -4.62 -5.11
N ILE A 61 10.11 -3.77 -5.37
CA ILE A 61 10.10 -2.77 -6.44
C ILE A 61 10.50 -3.38 -7.78
N SER A 62 9.97 -4.55 -8.08
CA SER A 62 10.34 -5.29 -9.25
C SER A 62 9.09 -5.86 -9.90
N SER A 63 8.99 -5.71 -11.22
CA SER A 63 7.95 -6.37 -11.99
C SER A 63 7.97 -7.86 -11.69
N ALA A 64 6.77 -8.43 -11.49
CA ALA A 64 6.60 -9.85 -11.29
C ALA A 64 7.10 -10.68 -12.49
N ILE A 65 6.94 -10.14 -13.71
CA ILE A 65 7.20 -10.85 -14.97
C ILE A 65 8.64 -10.61 -15.44
N SER A 66 8.99 -9.37 -15.80
CA SER A 66 10.32 -9.05 -16.34
C SER A 66 11.39 -8.80 -15.28
N GLY A 67 11.00 -8.58 -14.03
CA GLY A 67 11.94 -8.17 -12.98
C GLY A 67 12.39 -6.71 -13.07
N ARG A 68 11.88 -5.91 -14.02
CA ARG A 68 12.24 -4.50 -14.17
C ARG A 68 11.92 -3.71 -12.90
N GLN A 69 12.83 -2.82 -12.51
CA GLN A 69 12.76 -2.04 -11.27
C GLN A 69 12.54 -0.55 -11.51
N ASP A 70 12.03 -0.19 -12.69
CA ASP A 70 11.74 1.19 -13.04
C ASP A 70 10.44 1.66 -12.37
N LEU A 71 10.58 2.27 -11.19
CA LEU A 71 9.47 2.65 -10.32
C LEU A 71 8.38 3.48 -11.02
N TYR A 72 8.74 4.34 -11.99
CA TYR A 72 7.78 5.19 -12.70
C TYR A 72 6.95 4.42 -13.75
N ASP A 73 7.47 3.29 -14.21
CA ASP A 73 6.80 2.39 -15.13
C ASP A 73 6.04 1.28 -14.38
N LEU A 74 6.28 1.10 -13.08
CA LEU A 74 5.57 0.10 -12.28
C LEU A 74 4.16 0.57 -11.89
N LYS A 75 3.20 -0.36 -11.98
CA LYS A 75 1.80 -0.18 -11.58
C LYS A 75 1.26 -1.46 -10.95
N PHE A 76 0.45 -1.30 -9.91
CA PHE A 76 -0.35 -2.39 -9.36
C PHE A 76 -1.64 -2.59 -10.15
N VAL A 77 -1.94 -3.85 -10.48
CA VAL A 77 -3.22 -4.29 -11.05
C VAL A 77 -3.77 -5.48 -10.28
N ARG A 78 -5.04 -5.82 -10.48
CA ARG A 78 -5.68 -7.02 -9.89
C ARG A 78 -4.98 -8.27 -10.41
N TRP A 79 -4.71 -9.24 -9.54
CA TRP A 79 -4.22 -10.56 -9.97
C TRP A 79 -5.36 -11.45 -10.47
N ASP A 80 -6.42 -11.56 -9.68
CA ASP A 80 -7.71 -12.14 -10.08
C ASP A 80 -8.68 -11.00 -10.41
N LYS A 81 -9.12 -10.92 -11.66
CA LYS A 81 -10.01 -9.86 -12.17
C LYS A 81 -11.38 -9.88 -11.51
N ASN A 82 -11.81 -11.05 -11.05
CA ASN A 82 -13.12 -11.26 -10.43
C ASN A 82 -13.16 -10.83 -8.97
N ARG A 83 -11.99 -10.49 -8.39
CA ARG A 83 -11.88 -10.03 -7.01
C ARG A 83 -11.40 -8.58 -7.01
N PRO A 84 -11.86 -7.77 -6.06
CA PRO A 84 -11.39 -6.39 -5.95
C PRO A 84 -9.91 -6.35 -5.61
N TRP A 85 -9.27 -5.21 -5.87
CA TRP A 85 -7.88 -5.05 -5.54
C TRP A 85 -7.66 -5.11 -4.02
N SER A 86 -6.64 -5.85 -3.61
CA SER A 86 -6.14 -5.89 -2.24
C SER A 86 -4.64 -6.23 -2.24
N PRO A 87 -3.91 -6.05 -1.12
CA PRO A 87 -2.51 -6.46 -1.01
C PRO A 87 -2.25 -7.96 -1.32
N TRP A 88 -3.28 -8.80 -1.18
CA TRP A 88 -3.26 -10.25 -1.47
C TRP A 88 -4.04 -10.63 -2.74
N ASN A 89 -4.41 -9.64 -3.55
CA ASN A 89 -4.98 -9.82 -4.89
C ASN A 89 -4.38 -8.80 -5.88
N CYS A 90 -3.11 -8.44 -5.69
CA CYS A 90 -2.42 -7.49 -6.54
C CYS A 90 -1.26 -8.15 -7.28
N ILE A 91 -0.82 -7.55 -8.38
CA ILE A 91 0.44 -7.88 -9.05
C ILE A 91 1.11 -6.58 -9.48
N LEU A 92 2.42 -6.49 -9.24
CA LEU A 92 3.24 -5.36 -9.66
C LEU A 92 3.84 -5.62 -11.04
N LEU A 93 3.52 -4.78 -12.02
CA LEU A 93 3.90 -4.94 -13.42
C LEU A 93 4.36 -3.61 -14.01
N THR A 94 5.11 -3.66 -15.11
CA THR A 94 5.31 -2.47 -15.96
C THR A 94 4.01 -2.07 -16.65
N ARG A 95 3.89 -0.83 -17.16
CA ARG A 95 2.68 -0.39 -17.88
C ARG A 95 2.36 -1.27 -19.10
N GLN A 96 3.40 -1.71 -19.81
CA GLN A 96 3.26 -2.61 -20.96
C GLN A 96 2.74 -3.99 -20.53
N GLU A 97 3.37 -4.58 -19.52
CA GLU A 97 2.94 -5.87 -18.97
C GLU A 97 1.53 -5.81 -18.39
N ALA A 98 1.17 -4.72 -17.71
CA ALA A 98 -0.17 -4.51 -17.19
C ALA A 98 -1.22 -4.46 -18.32
N THR A 99 -0.90 -3.80 -19.43
CA THR A 99 -1.78 -3.76 -20.61
C THR A 99 -2.02 -5.17 -21.16
N VAL A 100 -0.97 -5.98 -21.25
CA VAL A 100 -1.08 -7.39 -21.67
C VAL A 100 -1.91 -8.18 -20.67
N HIS A 101 -1.59 -8.11 -19.37
CA HIS A 101 -2.31 -8.79 -18.29
C HIS A 101 -3.82 -8.47 -18.30
N LEU A 102 -4.18 -7.20 -18.49
CA LEU A 102 -5.57 -6.76 -18.55
C LEU A 102 -6.32 -7.32 -19.78
N ARG A 103 -5.64 -7.64 -20.87
CA ARG A 103 -6.22 -8.31 -22.05
C ARG A 103 -6.33 -9.83 -21.91
N LEU A 104 -5.51 -10.47 -21.07
CA LEU A 104 -5.54 -11.92 -20.89
C LEU A 104 -6.81 -12.38 -20.18
N LEU A 105 -7.54 -13.34 -20.74
CA LEU A 105 -8.78 -13.83 -20.13
C LEU A 105 -8.54 -14.69 -18.89
N ASN A 106 -7.39 -15.36 -18.78
CA ASN A 106 -7.15 -16.35 -17.73
C ASN A 106 -5.72 -16.29 -17.18
N ARG A 107 -5.61 -16.41 -15.85
CA ARG A 107 -4.35 -16.56 -15.11
C ARG A 107 -3.55 -17.80 -15.49
N LYS A 108 -4.20 -18.85 -15.99
CA LYS A 108 -3.56 -20.11 -16.41
C LYS A 108 -2.49 -19.96 -17.51
N ILE A 109 -2.36 -18.78 -18.11
CA ILE A 109 -1.34 -18.47 -19.12
C ILE A 109 0.03 -18.24 -18.48
N TYR A 110 0.07 -17.89 -17.19
CA TYR A 110 1.32 -17.73 -16.46
C TYR A 110 1.95 -19.08 -16.12
N SER A 111 3.28 -19.13 -16.08
CA SER A 111 4.00 -20.31 -15.62
C SER A 111 3.66 -20.61 -14.17
N GLU A 112 3.70 -21.89 -13.81
CA GLU A 112 3.46 -22.36 -12.44
C GLU A 112 4.43 -21.68 -11.46
N ALA A 113 5.71 -21.62 -11.80
CA ALA A 113 6.73 -20.96 -10.98
C ALA A 113 6.40 -19.48 -10.70
N LEU A 114 5.88 -18.74 -11.69
CA LEU A 114 5.47 -17.35 -11.50
C LEU A 114 4.23 -17.26 -10.61
N THR A 115 3.25 -18.13 -10.84
CA THR A 115 2.01 -18.19 -10.04
C THR A 115 2.33 -18.46 -8.57
N THR A 116 3.16 -19.46 -8.28
CA THR A 116 3.61 -19.80 -6.92
C THR A 116 4.32 -18.62 -6.25
N ARG A 117 5.22 -17.93 -6.97
CA ARG A 117 5.91 -16.73 -6.43
C ARG A 117 4.92 -15.62 -6.07
N ILE A 118 3.91 -15.39 -6.89
CA ILE A 118 2.87 -14.38 -6.65
C ILE A 118 2.02 -14.78 -5.43
N GLU A 119 1.62 -16.04 -5.33
CA GLU A 119 0.86 -16.55 -4.19
C GLU A 119 1.64 -16.46 -2.88
N MET A 120 2.96 -16.73 -2.90
CA MET A 120 3.83 -16.50 -1.73
C MET A 120 3.86 -15.03 -1.32
N ASN A 121 3.91 -14.11 -2.28
CA ASN A 121 3.85 -12.68 -2.00
C ASN A 121 2.48 -12.28 -1.40
N HIS A 122 1.39 -12.84 -1.89
CA HIS A 122 0.06 -12.63 -1.31
C HIS A 122 -0.04 -13.18 0.11
N GLN A 123 0.56 -14.34 0.38
CA GLN A 123 0.58 -14.89 1.74
C GLN A 123 1.34 -13.97 2.69
N ARG A 124 2.53 -13.49 2.30
CA ARG A 124 3.28 -12.48 3.07
C ARG A 124 2.46 -11.22 3.31
N ALA A 125 1.71 -10.76 2.31
CA ALA A 125 0.82 -9.62 2.48
C ALA A 125 -0.24 -9.90 3.55
N ARG A 126 -0.88 -11.07 3.53
CA ARG A 126 -1.86 -11.44 4.55
C ARG A 126 -1.23 -11.47 5.94
N ASP A 127 -0.06 -12.05 6.08
CA ASP A 127 0.60 -12.16 7.40
C ASP A 127 0.91 -10.76 7.97
N ILE A 128 1.43 -9.85 7.14
CA ILE A 128 1.73 -8.46 7.52
C ILE A 128 0.46 -7.67 7.86
N PHE A 129 -0.58 -7.79 7.02
CA PHE A 129 -1.80 -6.99 7.15
C PHE A 129 -2.84 -7.58 8.09
N ALA A 130 -2.74 -8.87 8.46
CA ALA A 130 -3.61 -9.50 9.43
C ALA A 130 -3.54 -8.78 10.79
N GLU A 131 -2.35 -8.40 11.24
CA GLU A 131 -2.20 -7.66 12.49
C GLU A 131 -2.72 -6.21 12.39
N ARG A 132 -2.51 -5.57 11.24
CA ARG A 132 -2.86 -4.15 11.05
C ARG A 132 -4.33 -3.90 10.77
N LEU A 133 -4.98 -4.78 10.02
CA LEU A 133 -6.39 -4.63 9.63
C LEU A 133 -7.37 -5.24 10.65
N SER A 134 -6.89 -6.05 11.60
CA SER A 134 -7.71 -6.65 12.66
C SER A 134 -7.93 -5.74 13.87
N LYS A 135 -7.08 -4.73 14.10
CA LYS A 135 -7.24 -3.81 15.23
C LYS A 135 -8.32 -2.77 14.92
N PRO A 136 -9.41 -2.65 15.72
CA PRO A 136 -10.31 -1.53 15.60
C PRO A 136 -9.54 -0.25 15.94
N GLN A 137 -9.70 0.81 15.12
CA GLN A 137 -9.09 2.11 15.41
C GLN A 137 -9.60 2.59 16.77
N SER A 138 -8.75 2.58 17.78
CA SER A 138 -9.03 3.26 19.04
C SER A 138 -9.13 4.76 18.74
N ALA A 139 -10.29 5.35 19.03
CA ALA A 139 -10.53 6.78 18.89
C ALA A 139 -9.40 7.58 19.55
N PRO A 140 -9.02 8.76 19.01
CA PRO A 140 -8.01 9.59 19.65
C PRO A 140 -8.51 9.96 21.04
N THR A 141 -7.77 9.53 22.06
CA THR A 141 -8.01 9.96 23.45
C THR A 141 -7.79 11.46 23.49
N ILE A 142 -8.90 12.22 23.46
CA ILE A 142 -8.89 13.63 23.86
C ILE A 142 -8.43 13.63 25.32
N CYS A 143 -7.19 14.05 25.55
CA CYS A 143 -6.71 14.39 26.89
C CYS A 143 -7.60 15.52 27.41
N LYS A 144 -8.62 15.18 28.21
CA LYS A 144 -9.32 16.18 29.02
C LYS A 144 -8.31 16.72 30.02
N SER A 145 -7.75 17.89 29.75
CA SER A 145 -7.01 18.65 30.75
C SER A 145 -7.93 18.90 31.94
N ARG A 146 -7.52 18.40 33.10
CA ARG A 146 -8.18 18.58 34.40
C ARG A 146 -8.22 20.08 34.73
N PRO A 147 -9.35 20.67 35.13
CA PRO A 147 -9.32 22.00 35.71
C PRO A 147 -8.68 21.88 37.10
N SER A 148 -7.46 22.41 37.25
CA SER A 148 -6.85 22.62 38.56
C SER A 148 -7.55 23.80 39.21
N GLY A 149 -8.49 23.52 40.11
CA GLY A 149 -9.14 24.53 40.93
C GLY A 149 -8.85 24.28 42.41
N THR A 150 -8.03 25.14 43.01
CA THR A 150 -8.19 25.74 44.37
C THR A 150 -7.04 26.75 44.54
N ALA A 151 -7.27 28.03 44.33
CA ALA A 151 -7.78 29.03 45.29
C ALA A 151 -6.64 29.85 45.90
N ILE A 152 -6.52 31.11 45.49
CA ILE A 152 -5.99 32.17 46.35
C ILE A 152 -7.02 33.31 46.33
N ILE A 153 -7.50 33.61 47.53
CA ILE A 153 -8.32 34.76 47.87
C ILE A 153 -7.32 35.89 48.09
N GLU A 154 -7.33 36.93 47.26
CA GLU A 154 -6.78 38.23 47.66
C GLU A 154 -7.74 39.36 47.28
N THR A 155 -7.87 40.26 48.24
CA THR A 155 -8.83 41.35 48.47
C THR A 155 -8.83 42.47 47.41
N PRO A 156 -9.87 43.33 47.39
CA PRO A 156 -10.04 44.35 46.35
C PRO A 156 -9.20 45.59 46.66
N CYS A 157 -8.53 46.14 45.63
CA CYS A 157 -8.04 47.51 45.68
C CYS A 157 -8.98 48.39 44.85
N SER A 158 -9.65 49.32 45.53
CA SER A 158 -10.55 50.31 44.99
C SER A 158 -9.79 51.45 44.27
N ILE A 159 -10.34 51.87 43.12
CA ILE A 159 -10.25 53.15 42.39
C ILE A 159 -8.86 53.82 42.30
#